data_AF-A0A1I4VY55-F1
#
_entry.id   AF-A0A1I4VY55-F1
#
_cell.length_a   1.000
_cell.length_b   1.000
_cell.length_c   1.000
_cell.angle_alpha   90.00
_cell.angle_beta   90.00
_cell.angle_gamma   90.00
#
_symmetry.space_group_name_H-M   'P 1'
#
loop_
_entity.id
_entity.type
_entity.pdbx_description
1 polymer ?
#
loop_
_entity_poly.entity_id
_entity_poly.type
_entity_poly.pdbx_seq_one_letter_code
_entity_poly.pdbx_strand_id
1 'polypeptide(L)'
;MNWQDRLITIYLYVCKHYQQNLWVHSQRMSNDADLSFSDEEVITIYLFAVADKHREIKGMYEYVDHHLRVWFVRLPSYVAYVQRLNQVADVFAPLLALIQQEQEPRNPGTQSKLG
;
A
#
# COMPACT_ATOMS: atom_id res chain seq x y z
N MET A 1 10.67 13.21 9.57
CA MET A 1 9.28 12.72 9.52
C MET A 1 9.15 11.66 10.61
N ASN A 2 8.19 11.80 11.53
CA ASN A 2 8.01 10.77 12.56
C ASN A 2 7.34 9.51 11.94
N TRP A 3 7.23 8.42 12.71
CA TRP A 3 6.67 7.18 12.20
C TRP A 3 5.17 7.28 11.85
N GLN A 4 4.42 8.15 12.54
CA GLN A 4 2.99 8.38 12.32
C GLN A 4 2.77 9.08 10.98
N ASP A 5 3.49 10.17 10.74
CA ASP A 5 3.43 10.93 9.49
C ASP A 5 3.77 10.02 8.30
N ARG A 6 4.75 9.13 8.47
CA ARG A 6 5.14 8.15 7.45
C ARG A 6 4.01 7.16 7.17
N LEU A 7 3.40 6.60 8.21
CA LEU A 7 2.28 5.68 8.09
C LEU A 7 1.09 6.34 7.38
N ILE A 8 0.71 7.55 7.81
CA ILE A 8 -0.37 8.34 7.20
C ILE A 8 -0.07 8.63 5.73
N THR A 9 1.17 9.02 5.42
CA THR A 9 1.57 9.32 4.04
C THR A 9 1.46 8.10 3.14
N ILE A 10 1.94 6.94 3.60
CA ILE A 10 1.82 5.69 2.85
C ILE A 10 0.35 5.32 2.66
N TYR A 11 -0.46 5.42 3.72
CA TYR A 11 -1.89 5.10 3.65
C TYR A 11 -2.61 5.98 2.63
N LEU A 12 -2.44 7.30 2.70
CA LEU A 12 -3.05 8.24 1.76
C LEU A 12 -2.61 8.00 0.31
N TYR A 13 -1.33 7.69 0.12
CA TYR A 13 -0.78 7.35 -1.20
C TYR A 13 -1.44 6.08 -1.75
N VAL A 14 -1.52 5.02 -0.94
CA VAL A 14 -2.17 3.76 -1.32
C VAL A 14 -3.64 3.99 -1.65
N CYS A 15 -4.41 4.69 -0.80
CA CYS A 15 -5.81 4.99 -1.07
C CYS A 15 -6.02 5.71 -2.41
N LYS A 16 -5.22 6.75 -2.67
CA LYS A 16 -5.28 7.52 -3.91
C LYS A 16 -5.10 6.62 -5.14
N HIS A 17 -4.03 5.84 -5.19
CA HIS A 17 -3.72 5.04 -6.37
C HIS A 17 -4.57 3.76 -6.48
N TYR A 18 -4.96 3.18 -5.35
CA TYR A 18 -5.86 2.04 -5.30
C TYR A 18 -7.23 2.37 -5.86
N GLN A 19 -7.84 3.47 -5.42
CA GLN A 19 -9.14 3.92 -5.91
C GLN A 19 -9.09 4.38 -7.37
N GLN A 20 -7.96 4.90 -7.84
CA GLN A 20 -7.83 5.35 -9.23
C GLN A 20 -7.77 4.17 -10.21
N ASN A 21 -6.82 3.23 -10.01
CA ASN A 21 -6.57 2.17 -11.01
C ASN A 21 -6.03 0.86 -10.41
N LEU A 22 -5.42 0.84 -9.21
CA LEU A 22 -4.79 -0.41 -8.74
C LEU A 22 -5.81 -1.46 -8.31
N TRP A 23 -7.04 -1.07 -7.95
CA TRP A 23 -8.11 -2.02 -7.61
C TRP A 23 -8.37 -3.06 -8.71
N VAL A 24 -8.17 -2.68 -9.99
CA VAL A 24 -8.34 -3.55 -11.17
C VAL A 24 -7.36 -4.73 -11.17
N HIS A 25 -6.19 -4.54 -10.55
CA HIS A 25 -5.16 -5.56 -10.43
C HIS A 25 -5.36 -6.46 -9.21
N SER A 26 -6.29 -6.13 -8.32
CA SER A 26 -6.66 -7.04 -7.23
C SER A 26 -7.58 -8.14 -7.77
N GLN A 27 -7.41 -9.38 -7.33
CA GLN A 27 -8.27 -10.51 -7.73
C GLN A 27 -9.67 -10.44 -7.11
N ARG A 28 -10.09 -9.29 -6.58
CA ARG A 28 -11.38 -9.06 -5.93
C ARG A 28 -12.33 -8.36 -6.89
N MET A 29 -12.94 -9.12 -7.79
CA MET A 29 -14.03 -8.61 -8.63
C MET A 29 -15.38 -8.55 -7.90
N SER A 30 -15.45 -8.74 -6.57
CA SER A 30 -16.70 -8.61 -5.82
C SER A 30 -16.86 -7.22 -5.20
N ASN A 31 -18.04 -6.65 -5.43
CA ASN A 31 -18.47 -5.34 -4.95
C ASN A 31 -18.83 -5.33 -3.45
N ASP A 32 -18.31 -6.29 -2.67
CA ASP A 32 -18.58 -6.35 -1.23
C ASP A 32 -17.68 -5.35 -0.52
N ALA A 33 -18.20 -4.13 -0.48
CA ALA A 33 -17.71 -2.96 0.24
C ALA A 33 -17.64 -3.14 1.78
N ASP A 34 -17.85 -4.36 2.30
CA ASP A 34 -17.69 -4.66 3.71
C ASP A 34 -16.55 -5.66 3.94
N LEU A 35 -15.33 -5.18 3.72
CA LEU A 35 -14.26 -5.58 4.61
C LEU A 35 -13.95 -4.42 5.52
N SER A 36 -14.59 -4.41 6.66
CA SER A 36 -13.91 -4.57 7.93
C SER A 36 -12.42 -4.17 8.00
N PHE A 37 -11.56 -4.84 7.24
CA PHE A 37 -10.16 -4.49 7.04
C PHE A 37 -9.94 -4.40 5.53
N SER A 38 -9.47 -3.30 4.96
CA SER A 38 -9.44 -3.07 3.51
C SER A 38 -8.14 -3.57 2.87
N ASP A 39 -8.14 -3.70 1.55
CA ASP A 39 -6.94 -4.08 0.81
C ASP A 39 -5.88 -2.96 0.86
N GLU A 40 -6.32 -1.70 0.90
CA GLU A 40 -5.45 -0.55 1.15
C GLU A 40 -4.75 -0.64 2.50
N GLU A 41 -5.43 -1.12 3.54
CA GLU A 41 -4.81 -1.35 4.86
C GLU A 41 -3.79 -2.49 4.81
N VAL A 42 -4.07 -3.59 4.10
CA VAL A 42 -3.11 -4.69 3.87
C VAL A 42 -1.84 -4.18 3.20
N ILE A 43 -2.01 -3.45 2.09
CA ILE A 43 -0.91 -2.89 1.29
C ILE A 43 -0.11 -1.88 2.14
N THR A 44 -0.79 -1.04 2.92
CA THR A 44 -0.16 -0.03 3.78
C THR A 44 0.75 -0.64 4.83
N ILE A 45 0.29 -1.69 5.54
CA ILE A 45 1.12 -2.36 6.55
C ILE A 45 2.36 -2.97 5.90
N TYR A 46 2.21 -3.61 4.74
CA TYR A 46 3.33 -4.20 4.03
C TYR A 46 4.35 -3.14 3.58
N LEU A 47 3.91 -2.05 2.96
CA LEU A 47 4.79 -0.96 2.52
C LEU A 47 5.48 -0.30 3.70
N PHE A 48 4.77 -0.11 4.81
CA PHE A 48 5.36 0.42 6.03
C PHE A 48 6.46 -0.52 6.55
N ALA A 49 6.26 -1.85 6.49
CA ALA A 49 7.27 -2.86 6.85
C ALA A 49 8.53 -2.75 5.98
N VAL A 50 8.35 -2.73 4.66
CA VAL A 50 9.44 -2.65 3.69
C VAL A 50 10.21 -1.33 3.84
N ALA A 51 9.49 -0.24 4.06
CA ALA A 51 10.07 1.09 4.20
C ALA A 51 10.95 1.21 5.47
N ASP A 52 10.68 0.42 6.50
CA ASP A 52 11.46 0.39 7.74
C ASP A 52 12.75 -0.47 7.63
N LYS A 53 13.05 -1.06 6.45
CA LYS A 53 14.27 -1.82 6.05
C LYS A 53 14.82 -2.90 7.00
N HIS A 54 14.22 -3.10 8.18
CA HIS A 54 14.74 -3.93 9.27
C HIS A 54 13.66 -4.77 9.97
N ARG A 55 12.41 -4.72 9.51
CA ARG A 55 11.34 -5.55 10.09
C ARG A 55 10.90 -6.61 9.11
N GLU A 56 11.04 -7.86 9.53
CA GLU A 56 10.33 -8.97 8.92
C GLU A 56 8.82 -8.65 8.91
N ILE A 57 8.09 -9.12 7.88
CA ILE A 57 6.64 -8.91 7.75
C ILE A 57 5.92 -9.30 9.05
N LYS A 58 6.36 -10.40 9.68
CA LYS A 58 5.85 -10.86 10.97
C LYS A 58 6.11 -9.86 12.10
N GLY A 59 7.32 -9.35 12.24
CA GLY A 59 7.66 -8.38 13.28
C GLY A 59 6.94 -7.04 13.09
N MET A 60 6.67 -6.63 11.85
CA MET A 60 5.83 -5.45 11.60
C MET A 60 4.36 -5.74 11.93
N TYR A 61 3.82 -6.91 11.56
CA TYR A 61 2.47 -7.30 11.93
C TYR A 61 2.29 -7.29 13.46
N GLU A 62 3.23 -7.87 14.22
CA GLU A 62 3.19 -7.86 15.69
C GLU A 62 3.28 -6.42 16.25
N TYR A 63 4.11 -5.57 15.64
CA TYR A 63 4.17 -4.16 16.02
C TYR A 63 2.84 -3.43 15.78
N VAL A 64 2.20 -3.66 14.63
CA VAL A 64 0.88 -3.12 14.31
C VAL A 64 -0.17 -3.62 15.30
N ASP A 65 -0.15 -4.91 15.61
CA ASP A 65 -1.08 -5.55 16.53
C ASP A 65 -0.98 -5.01 17.96
N HIS A 66 0.24 -4.70 18.43
CA HIS A 66 0.46 -4.21 19.79
C HIS A 66 0.33 -2.68 19.91
N HIS A 67 0.75 -1.92 18.90
CA HIS A 67 0.88 -0.46 19.01
C HIS A 67 -0.11 0.32 18.15
N LEU A 68 -0.63 -0.28 17.07
CA LEU A 68 -1.47 0.39 16.06
C LEU A 68 -2.86 -0.23 15.93
N ARG A 69 -3.24 -1.14 16.84
CA ARG A 69 -4.55 -1.79 16.83
C ARG A 69 -5.73 -0.82 16.98
N VAL A 70 -5.51 0.35 17.58
CA VAL A 70 -6.51 1.43 17.59
C VAL A 70 -6.73 2.06 16.21
N TRP A 71 -5.75 1.96 15.31
CA TRP A 71 -5.85 2.46 13.94
C TRP A 71 -6.33 1.36 12.99
N PHE A 72 -6.01 0.10 13.28
CA PHE A 72 -6.46 -1.09 12.54
C PHE A 72 -7.39 -1.96 13.40
N VAL A 73 -8.56 -1.41 13.74
CA VAL A 73 -9.48 -2.01 14.73
C VAL A 73 -9.88 -3.44 14.38
N ARG A 74 -9.98 -3.75 13.08
CA ARG A 74 -10.38 -5.07 12.58
C ARG A 74 -9.21 -5.84 11.96
N LEU A 75 -7.98 -5.61 12.44
CA LEU A 75 -6.78 -6.35 12.03
C LEU A 75 -7.04 -7.87 12.17
N PRO A 76 -6.98 -8.63 11.06
CA PRO A 76 -7.23 -10.08 11.08
C PRO A 76 -6.00 -10.79 11.66
N SER A 77 -6.10 -12.11 11.90
CA SER A 77 -4.94 -12.90 12.34
C SER A 77 -3.78 -12.82 11.34
N TYR A 78 -2.54 -13.08 11.79
CA TYR A 78 -1.36 -13.06 10.91
C TYR A 78 -1.54 -13.95 9.67
N VAL A 79 -2.11 -15.14 9.83
CA VAL A 79 -2.35 -16.07 8.72
C VAL A 79 -3.35 -15.48 7.72
N ALA A 80 -4.44 -14.90 8.21
CA ALA A 80 -5.44 -14.24 7.36
C ALA A 80 -4.88 -12.98 6.70
N TYR A 81 -4.02 -12.22 7.38
CA TYR A 81 -3.28 -11.10 6.82
C TYR A 81 -2.39 -11.56 5.65
N VAL A 82 -1.58 -12.61 5.83
CA VAL A 82 -0.70 -13.14 4.78
C VAL A 82 -1.49 -13.67 3.59
N GLN A 83 -2.61 -14.36 3.83
CA GLN A 83 -3.50 -14.81 2.75
C GLN A 83 -4.01 -13.64 1.92
N ARG A 84 -4.43 -12.56 2.57
CA ARG A 84 -4.88 -11.34 1.88
C ARG A 84 -3.76 -10.61 1.18
N LEU A 85 -2.58 -10.55 1.77
CA LEU A 85 -1.39 -9.97 1.15
C LEU A 85 -1.07 -10.69 -0.16
N ASN A 86 -1.18 -12.02 -0.19
CA ASN A 86 -0.97 -12.80 -1.41
C ASN A 86 -2.07 -12.54 -2.46
N GLN A 87 -3.33 -12.31 -2.05
CA GLN A 87 -4.43 -11.99 -2.97
C GLN A 87 -4.27 -10.62 -3.66
N VAL A 88 -3.63 -9.66 -2.96
CA VAL A 88 -3.36 -8.33 -3.51
C VAL A 88 -1.96 -8.21 -4.09
N ALA A 89 -1.18 -9.29 -4.17
CA ALA A 89 0.22 -9.22 -4.58
C ALA A 89 0.43 -8.59 -5.97
N ASP A 90 -0.53 -8.81 -6.88
CA ASP A 90 -0.51 -8.28 -8.24
C ASP A 90 -0.58 -6.74 -8.30
N VAL A 91 -0.99 -6.06 -7.21
CA VAL A 91 -1.02 -4.58 -7.14
C VAL A 91 0.36 -3.97 -6.94
N PHE A 92 1.35 -4.73 -6.47
CA PHE A 92 2.67 -4.18 -6.12
C PHE A 92 3.50 -3.80 -7.35
N ALA A 93 3.41 -4.58 -8.43
CA ALA A 93 4.11 -4.27 -9.67
C ALA A 93 3.68 -2.92 -10.28
N PRO A 94 2.37 -2.64 -10.51
CA PRO A 94 1.93 -1.34 -11.00
C PRO A 94 2.15 -0.21 -9.99
N LEU A 95 2.04 -0.48 -8.68
CA LEU A 95 2.38 0.51 -7.64
C LEU A 95 3.85 0.93 -7.70
N LEU A 96 4.77 -0.02 -7.91
CA LEU A 96 6.20 0.28 -8.05
C LEU A 96 6.49 1.11 -9.29
N ALA A 97 5.82 0.80 -10.41
CA ALA A 97 5.94 1.58 -11.64
C ALA A 97 5.48 3.04 -11.45
N LEU A 98 4.39 3.27 -10.71
CA LEU A 98 3.93 4.61 -10.35
C LEU A 98 4.98 5.37 -9.53
N ILE A 99 5.53 4.72 -8.50
CA ILE A 99 6.58 5.33 -7.66
C ILE A 99 7.80 5.70 -8.52
N GLN A 100 8.23 4.81 -9.43
CA GLN A 100 9.36 5.07 -10.32
C GLN A 100 9.11 6.26 -11.25
N GLN A 101 7.91 6.36 -11.83
CA GLN A 101 7.53 7.50 -12.68
C GLN A 101 7.51 8.83 -11.93
N GLU A 102 7.10 8.84 -10.66
CA GLU A 102 7.12 10.05 -9.83
C GLU A 102 8.53 10.46 -9.39
N GLN A 103 9.46 9.51 -9.28
CA GLN A 103 10.88 9.77 -8.95
C GLN A 103 11.72 10.14 -10.17
N GLU A 104 11.26 9.84 -11.39
CA GLU A 104 11.93 10.29 -12.60
C GLU A 104 11.83 11.82 -12.65
N PRO A 105 12.95 12.56 -12.69
CA PRO A 105 12.89 14.00 -12.78
C PRO A 105 12.08 14.32 -14.04
N ARG A 106 10.98 15.07 -13.88
CA ARG A 106 10.19 15.62 -14.99
C ARG A 106 11.15 16.36 -15.90
N ASN A 107 11.70 15.67 -16.90
CA ASN A 107 12.68 16.23 -17.81
C ASN A 107 11.92 17.25 -18.65
N PRO A 108 12.16 18.57 -18.50
CA PRO A 108 11.42 19.59 -19.25
C PRO A 108 11.93 19.69 -20.70
N GLY A 109 12.16 18.54 -21.34
CA GLY A 109 13.02 18.40 -22.50
C GLY A 109 12.36 17.79 -23.73
N THR A 110 11.03 17.89 -23.91
CA THR A 110 10.42 17.61 -25.22
C THR A 110 9.22 18.50 -25.48
N GLN A 111 9.42 19.82 -25.46
CA GLN A 111 8.63 20.75 -26.24
C GLN A 111 9.57 21.55 -27.14
N SER A 112 10.00 20.96 -28.25
CA SER A 112 10.27 21.71 -29.48
C SER A 112 10.51 20.75 -30.66
N LYS A 113 9.41 20.29 -31.25
CA LYS A 113 9.30 20.14 -32.71
C LYS A 113 7.88 20.57 -33.10
N LEU A 114 7.57 21.83 -32.84
CA LEU A 114 6.79 22.64 -33.78
C LEU A 114 7.76 22.87 -34.96
N GLY A 115 7.44 22.53 -36.19
CA GLY A 115 6.31 23.06 -36.96
C GLY A 115 6.94 23.85 -38.11
#